data_AF-A0A7C9NTT0-F1
#
_entry.id   AF-A0A7C9NTT0-F1
#
_cell.length_a   1.000
_cell.length_b   1.000
_cell.length_c   1.000
_cell.angle_alpha   90.00
_cell.angle_beta   90.00
_cell.angle_gamma   90.00
#
_symmetry.space_group_name_H-M   'P 1'
#
loop_
_entity.id
_entity.type
_entity.pdbx_description
1 polymer ?
#
loop_
_entity_poly.entity_id
_entity_poly.type
_entity_poly.pdbx_seq_one_letter_code
_entity_poly.pdbx_strand_id
1 'polypeptide(L)'
;MDEKNKNYQNFKVSLKEQLLRIEEILYLLISLGLLIVFGLILVDGFFVFISLFDVKDITHSVVKFLDKILVALIVVELFYTVMVAIVEESAIKCVEPFLLVGVTALVRRLLVLTFEIAHPVVYSAERMTFYLIEMGLIGFLVIVFVIAIYLFRKTRRG
;
A
#
# COMPACT_ATOMS: atom_id res chain seq x y z
N MET A 1 14.62 8.59 -49.47
CA MET A 1 13.70 9.12 -48.42
C MET A 1 14.04 8.52 -47.05
N ASP A 2 15.29 8.08 -46.84
CA ASP A 2 15.63 7.02 -45.88
C ASP A 2 16.40 7.52 -44.65
N GLU A 3 16.93 8.75 -44.70
CA GLU A 3 17.77 9.33 -43.66
C GLU A 3 16.96 9.85 -42.45
N LYS A 4 15.74 10.37 -42.69
CA LYS A 4 14.85 10.84 -41.62
C LYS A 4 14.33 9.70 -40.74
N ASN A 5 14.00 8.54 -41.32
CA ASN A 5 13.44 7.38 -40.60
C ASN A 5 14.46 6.76 -39.63
N LYS A 6 15.75 6.75 -40.00
CA LYS A 6 16.85 6.23 -39.17
C LYS A 6 17.09 7.09 -37.92
N ASN A 7 16.91 8.41 -38.01
CA ASN A 7 17.09 9.33 -36.89
C ASN A 7 15.95 9.20 -35.84
N TYR A 8 14.69 9.03 -36.28
CA TYR A 8 13.56 8.79 -35.37
C TYR A 8 13.65 7.45 -34.62
N GLN A 9 14.17 6.40 -35.26
CA GLN A 9 14.43 5.10 -34.63
C GLN A 9 15.51 5.21 -33.56
N ASN A 10 16.66 5.83 -33.86
CA ASN A 10 17.76 6.00 -32.90
C ASN A 10 17.36 6.89 -31.71
N PHE A 11 16.57 7.94 -31.92
CA PHE A 11 16.07 8.80 -30.84
C PHE A 11 15.12 8.05 -29.90
N LYS A 12 14.21 7.21 -30.42
CA LYS A 12 13.33 6.37 -29.59
C LYS A 12 14.10 5.34 -28.78
N VAL A 13 15.16 4.76 -29.34
CA VAL A 13 16.00 3.77 -28.63
C VAL A 13 16.76 4.44 -27.48
N SER A 14 17.37 5.61 -27.72
CA SER A 14 18.09 6.35 -26.67
C SER A 14 17.17 6.83 -25.54
N LEU A 15 15.95 7.29 -25.84
CA LEU A 15 15.00 7.67 -24.77
C LEU A 15 14.51 6.46 -23.97
N LYS A 16 14.32 5.30 -24.61
CA LYS A 16 13.98 4.07 -23.89
C LYS A 16 15.08 3.65 -22.94
N GLU A 17 16.34 3.70 -23.35
CA GLU A 17 17.49 3.36 -22.50
C GLU A 17 17.62 4.30 -21.29
N GLN A 18 17.38 5.60 -21.47
CA GLN A 18 17.39 6.56 -20.38
C GLN A 18 16.23 6.33 -19.40
N LEU A 19 15.03 6.03 -19.91
CA LEU A 19 13.87 5.75 -19.08
C LEU A 19 14.04 4.48 -18.24
N LEU A 20 14.57 3.42 -18.84
CA LEU A 20 14.85 2.17 -18.12
C LEU A 20 15.84 2.38 -16.98
N ARG A 21 16.91 3.16 -17.21
CA ARG A 21 17.90 3.46 -16.16
C ARG A 21 17.30 4.30 -15.03
N ILE A 22 16.39 5.23 -15.33
CA ILE A 22 15.68 6.02 -14.31
C ILE A 22 14.73 5.12 -13.51
N GLU A 23 14.01 4.21 -14.18
CA GLU A 23 13.11 3.26 -13.55
C GLU A 23 13.84 2.36 -12.53
N GLU A 24 14.99 1.80 -12.89
CA GLU A 24 15.84 1.03 -11.97
C GLU A 24 16.25 1.84 -10.73
N ILE A 25 16.68 3.09 -10.93
CA ILE A 25 17.06 3.99 -9.82
C ILE A 25 15.87 4.29 -8.91
N LEU A 26 14.68 4.51 -9.49
CA LEU A 26 13.46 4.77 -8.74
C LEU A 26 13.06 3.57 -7.89
N TYR A 27 13.04 2.35 -8.45
CA TYR A 27 12.71 1.16 -7.69
C TYR A 27 13.72 0.89 -6.56
N LEU A 28 15.02 1.13 -6.81
CA LEU A 28 16.05 1.01 -5.78
C LEU A 28 15.82 2.02 -4.63
N LEU A 29 15.52 3.28 -4.96
CA LEU A 29 15.25 4.32 -3.97
C LEU A 29 14.00 4.00 -3.15
N ILE A 30 12.91 3.59 -3.82
CA ILE A 30 11.67 3.19 -3.16
C ILE A 30 11.91 2.01 -2.23
N SER A 31 12.57 0.95 -2.71
CA SER A 31 12.91 -0.24 -1.93
C SER A 31 13.71 0.11 -0.67
N LEU A 32 14.73 0.96 -0.81
CA LEU A 32 15.54 1.43 0.32
C LEU A 32 14.70 2.25 1.32
N GLY A 33 13.84 3.15 0.81
CA GLY A 33 12.93 3.95 1.63
C GLY A 33 11.96 3.08 2.44
N LEU A 34 11.37 2.06 1.80
CA LEU A 34 10.49 1.11 2.48
C LEU A 34 11.22 0.34 3.57
N LEU A 35 12.47 -0.08 3.34
CA LEU A 35 13.27 -0.80 4.33
C LEU A 35 13.56 0.07 5.56
N ILE A 36 13.88 1.35 5.36
CA ILE A 36 14.07 2.32 6.45
C ILE A 36 12.76 2.49 7.24
N VAL A 37 11.64 2.73 6.56
CA VAL A 37 10.33 2.91 7.20
C VAL A 37 9.93 1.66 7.98
N PHE A 38 10.14 0.47 7.42
CA PHE A 38 9.88 -0.79 8.10
C PHE A 38 10.69 -0.90 9.40
N GLY A 39 11.99 -0.61 9.35
CA GLY A 39 12.85 -0.59 10.54
C GLY A 39 12.35 0.37 11.63
N LEU A 40 11.95 1.60 11.25
CA LEU A 40 11.40 2.57 12.19
C LEU A 40 10.10 2.09 12.84
N ILE A 41 9.20 1.47 12.06
CA ILE A 41 7.94 0.92 12.59
C ILE A 41 8.21 -0.22 13.56
N LEU A 42 9.18 -1.10 13.28
CA LEU A 42 9.54 -2.19 14.18
C LEU A 42 10.09 -1.68 15.51
N VAL A 43 10.95 -0.66 15.47
CA VAL A 43 11.49 -0.02 16.68
C VAL A 43 10.36 0.61 17.51
N ASP A 44 9.45 1.36 16.89
CA ASP A 44 8.31 1.95 17.58
C ASP A 44 7.35 0.88 18.15
N GLY A 45 7.07 -0.17 17.37
CA GLY A 45 6.28 -1.32 17.82
C GLY A 45 6.92 -2.03 19.02
N PHE A 46 8.25 -2.13 19.06
CA PHE A 46 8.99 -2.69 20.19
C PHE A 46 8.85 -1.84 21.46
N PHE A 47 8.94 -0.51 21.35
CA PHE A 47 8.68 0.37 22.49
C PHE A 47 7.26 0.24 23.03
N VAL A 48 6.26 0.17 22.13
CA VAL A 48 4.87 -0.07 22.53
C VAL A 48 4.73 -1.43 23.22
N PHE A 49 5.41 -2.46 22.72
CA PHE A 49 5.37 -3.79 23.32
C PHE A 49 5.93 -3.81 24.74
N ILE A 50 7.07 -3.16 24.99
CA ILE A 50 7.64 -3.04 26.35
C ILE A 50 6.67 -2.32 27.29
N SER A 51 6.00 -1.27 26.78
CA SER A 51 5.04 -0.51 27.60
C SER A 51 3.84 -1.34 28.07
N LEU A 52 3.49 -2.44 27.38
CA LEU A 52 2.39 -3.33 27.76
C LEU A 52 2.55 -3.94 29.16
N PHE A 53 3.79 -4.10 29.62
CA PHE A 53 4.07 -4.69 30.93
C PHE A 53 3.87 -3.71 32.10
N ASP A 54 3.73 -2.41 31.82
CA ASP A 54 3.71 -1.35 32.83
C ASP A 54 2.32 -0.71 33.02
N VAL A 55 1.39 -0.86 32.06
CA VAL A 55 0.09 -0.16 32.08
C VAL A 55 -1.06 -1.05 32.59
N LYS A 56 -1.94 -0.46 33.42
CA LYS A 56 -3.22 -1.06 33.84
C LYS A 56 -4.23 -1.27 32.70
N ASP A 57 -4.07 -0.55 31.58
CA ASP A 57 -5.02 -0.55 30.45
C ASP A 57 -4.45 -1.34 29.25
N ILE A 58 -4.47 -2.66 29.39
CA ILE A 58 -3.87 -3.63 28.46
C ILE A 58 -4.52 -3.54 27.07
N THR A 59 -5.85 -3.36 27.02
CA THR A 59 -6.64 -3.39 25.77
C THR A 59 -6.21 -2.30 24.79
N HIS A 60 -6.08 -1.05 25.26
CA HIS A 60 -5.68 0.07 24.41
C HIS A 60 -4.26 -0.10 23.86
N SER A 61 -3.37 -0.61 24.70
CA SER A 61 -1.96 -0.80 24.36
C SER A 61 -1.77 -1.96 23.36
N VAL A 62 -2.50 -3.07 23.53
CA VAL A 62 -2.49 -4.20 22.58
C VAL A 62 -2.89 -3.73 21.19
N VAL A 63 -3.84 -2.80 21.10
CA VAL A 63 -4.29 -2.38 19.78
C VAL A 63 -3.39 -1.34 19.16
N LYS A 64 -2.80 -0.47 19.96
CA LYS A 64 -1.69 0.35 19.49
C LYS A 64 -0.57 -0.51 18.90
N PHE A 65 -0.27 -1.66 19.51
CA PHE A 65 0.68 -2.62 18.97
C PHE A 65 0.20 -3.29 17.66
N LEU A 66 -1.06 -3.72 17.60
CA LEU A 66 -1.66 -4.26 16.36
C LEU A 66 -1.63 -3.26 15.21
N ASP A 67 -1.89 -1.97 15.47
CA ASP A 67 -1.76 -0.94 14.43
C ASP A 67 -0.33 -0.90 13.88
N LYS A 68 0.71 -0.93 14.73
CA LYS A 68 2.11 -0.98 14.28
C LYS A 68 2.41 -2.20 13.42
N ILE A 69 1.92 -3.38 13.81
CA ILE A 69 2.05 -4.60 13.00
C ILE A 69 1.33 -4.45 11.66
N LEU A 70 0.10 -3.92 11.65
CA LEU A 70 -0.65 -3.71 10.41
C LEU A 70 0.04 -2.70 9.48
N VAL A 71 0.65 -1.64 10.02
CA VAL A 71 1.48 -0.71 9.23
C VAL A 71 2.68 -1.45 8.64
N ALA A 72 3.37 -2.25 9.45
CA ALA A 72 4.53 -3.02 9.01
C ALA A 72 4.16 -3.99 7.88
N LEU A 73 3.00 -4.65 7.98
CA LEU A 73 2.49 -5.53 6.92
C LEU A 73 2.23 -4.76 5.61
N ILE A 74 1.65 -3.56 5.66
CA ILE A 74 1.49 -2.74 4.45
C ILE A 74 2.85 -2.43 3.81
N VAL A 75 3.85 -2.08 4.62
CA VAL A 75 5.19 -1.78 4.08
C VAL A 75 5.80 -3.02 3.44
N VAL A 76 5.66 -4.19 4.05
CA VAL A 76 6.11 -5.46 3.45
C VAL A 76 5.37 -5.76 2.14
N GLU A 77 4.06 -5.55 2.09
CA GLU A 77 3.25 -5.77 0.88
C GLU A 77 3.66 -4.83 -0.27
N LEU A 78 3.91 -3.55 0.06
CA LEU A 78 4.43 -2.58 -0.90
C LEU A 78 5.83 -2.97 -1.38
N PHE A 79 6.68 -3.46 -0.48
CA PHE A 79 8.03 -3.93 -0.83
C PHE A 79 7.97 -5.13 -1.77
N TYR A 80 7.07 -6.07 -1.51
CA TYR A 80 6.80 -7.19 -2.40
C TYR A 80 6.35 -6.72 -3.80
N THR A 81 5.49 -5.71 -3.87
CA THR A 81 5.04 -5.15 -5.15
C THR A 81 6.17 -4.49 -5.93
N VAL A 82 7.05 -3.77 -5.25
CA VAL A 82 8.28 -3.20 -5.85
C VAL A 82 9.18 -4.33 -6.35
N MET A 83 9.36 -5.39 -5.56
CA MET A 83 10.15 -6.55 -5.96
C MET A 83 9.58 -7.23 -7.22
N VAL A 84 8.26 -7.43 -7.27
CA VAL A 84 7.59 -8.00 -8.44
C VAL A 84 7.75 -7.08 -9.65
N ALA A 85 7.65 -5.76 -9.49
CA ALA A 85 7.87 -4.81 -10.56
C ALA A 85 9.29 -4.84 -11.13
N ILE A 86 10.30 -5.09 -10.28
CA ILE A 86 11.70 -5.29 -10.72
C ILE A 86 11.86 -6.62 -11.47
N VAL A 87 11.20 -7.69 -11.01
CA VAL A 87 11.34 -9.04 -11.57
C VAL A 87 10.55 -9.22 -12.87
N GLU A 88 9.37 -8.62 -12.98
CA GLU A 88 8.53 -8.69 -14.17
C GLU A 88 8.71 -7.42 -15.04
N GLU A 89 9.73 -7.40 -15.92
CA GLU A 89 10.05 -6.33 -16.89
C GLU A 89 8.91 -5.91 -17.86
N SER A 90 7.73 -6.52 -17.78
CA SER A 90 6.60 -6.25 -18.66
C SER A 90 5.55 -5.35 -18.00
N ALA A 91 5.53 -4.07 -18.39
CA ALA A 91 4.61 -3.02 -17.92
C ALA A 91 3.11 -3.38 -17.91
N ILE A 92 2.68 -4.37 -18.70
CA ILE A 92 1.28 -4.81 -18.80
C ILE A 92 0.86 -5.66 -17.58
N LYS A 93 1.80 -6.32 -16.89
CA LYS A 93 1.51 -7.12 -15.69
C LYS A 93 1.52 -6.30 -14.39
N CYS A 94 2.09 -5.11 -14.39
CA CYS A 94 2.31 -4.28 -13.19
C CYS A 94 1.02 -3.74 -12.55
N VAL A 95 -0.11 -3.71 -13.27
CA VAL A 95 -1.38 -3.20 -12.74
C VAL A 95 -2.02 -4.14 -11.71
N GLU A 96 -1.84 -5.46 -11.87
CA GLU A 96 -2.39 -6.47 -10.97
C GLU A 96 -1.83 -6.40 -9.53
N PRO A 97 -0.49 -6.35 -9.33
CA PRO A 97 0.07 -6.23 -7.98
C PRO A 97 -0.24 -4.86 -7.34
N PHE A 98 -0.32 -3.77 -8.11
CA PHE A 98 -0.71 -2.47 -7.57
C PHE A 98 -2.16 -2.45 -7.04
N LEU A 99 -3.10 -3.09 -7.75
CA LEU A 99 -4.48 -3.21 -7.30
C LEU A 99 -4.61 -4.07 -6.03
N LEU A 100 -3.79 -5.13 -5.90
CA LEU A 100 -3.75 -5.98 -4.70
C LEU A 100 -3.31 -5.17 -3.47
N VAL A 101 -2.25 -4.37 -3.59
CA VAL A 101 -1.83 -3.43 -2.54
C VAL A 101 -2.93 -2.45 -2.16
N GLY A 102 -3.64 -1.91 -3.15
CA GLY A 102 -4.73 -0.98 -2.88
C GLY A 102 -5.86 -1.61 -2.07
N VAL A 103 -6.20 -2.88 -2.34
CA VAL A 103 -7.16 -3.65 -1.53
C VAL A 103 -6.62 -3.91 -0.12
N THR A 104 -5.36 -4.33 0.04
CA THR A 104 -4.80 -4.61 1.37
C THR A 104 -4.73 -3.35 2.23
N ALA A 105 -4.43 -2.18 1.65
CA ALA A 105 -4.48 -0.89 2.32
C ALA A 105 -5.89 -0.53 2.81
N LEU A 106 -6.92 -0.76 1.99
CA LEU A 106 -8.33 -0.56 2.38
C LEU A 106 -8.75 -1.50 3.50
N VAL A 107 -8.37 -2.78 3.43
CA VAL A 107 -8.66 -3.77 4.48
C VAL A 107 -8.02 -3.37 5.80
N ARG A 108 -6.77 -2.87 5.81
CA ARG A 108 -6.17 -2.32 7.04
C ARG A 108 -7.00 -1.18 7.61
N ARG A 109 -7.41 -0.19 6.81
CA ARG A 109 -8.19 0.95 7.30
C ARG A 109 -9.50 0.46 7.92
N LEU A 110 -10.15 -0.53 7.31
CA LEU A 110 -11.36 -1.16 7.86
C LEU A 110 -11.10 -1.80 9.23
N LEU A 111 -10.01 -2.55 9.40
CA LEU A 111 -9.65 -3.18 10.68
C LEU A 111 -9.38 -2.13 11.78
N VAL A 112 -8.59 -1.11 11.47
CA VAL A 112 -8.25 -0.03 12.42
C VAL A 112 -9.51 0.76 12.80
N LEU A 113 -10.34 1.11 11.81
CA LEU A 113 -11.57 1.86 12.04
C LEU A 113 -12.58 1.08 12.89
N THR A 114 -12.73 -0.22 12.63
CA THR A 114 -13.63 -1.08 13.43
C THR A 114 -13.19 -1.13 14.88
N PHE A 115 -11.88 -1.14 15.13
CA PHE A 115 -11.37 -1.07 16.49
C PHE A 115 -11.63 0.28 17.17
N GLU A 116 -11.36 1.40 16.50
CA GLU A 116 -11.61 2.74 17.03
C GLU A 116 -13.08 2.93 17.42
N ILE A 117 -14.00 2.35 16.63
CA ILE A 117 -15.44 2.36 16.91
C ILE A 117 -15.78 1.50 18.12
N ALA A 118 -15.13 0.34 18.30
CA ALA A 118 -15.36 -0.54 19.44
C ALA A 118 -14.78 0.04 20.75
N HIS A 119 -13.78 0.92 20.68
CA HIS A 119 -13.09 1.51 21.83
C HIS A 119 -13.01 3.05 21.71
N PRO A 120 -14.15 3.76 21.75
CA PRO A 120 -14.18 5.20 21.55
C PRO A 120 -13.49 5.91 22.71
N VAL A 121 -12.48 6.73 22.40
CA VAL A 121 -11.74 7.54 23.38
C VAL A 121 -12.64 8.64 23.98
N VAL A 122 -13.61 9.14 23.21
CA VAL A 122 -14.59 10.15 23.64
C VAL A 122 -15.95 9.79 23.05
N TYR A 123 -16.96 9.62 23.91
CA TYR A 123 -18.34 9.44 23.49
C TYR A 123 -18.95 10.79 23.11
N SER A 124 -19.08 11.07 21.82
CA SER A 124 -19.91 12.16 21.32
C SER A 124 -20.74 11.69 20.12
N ALA A 125 -22.02 12.09 20.08
CA ALA A 125 -22.95 11.67 19.04
C ALA A 125 -22.49 12.10 17.64
N GLU A 126 -21.87 13.29 17.54
CA GLU A 126 -21.35 13.85 16.29
C GLU A 126 -20.15 13.04 15.75
N ARG A 127 -19.30 12.53 16.63
CA ARG A 127 -18.14 11.70 16.24
C ARG A 127 -18.56 10.31 15.82
N MET A 128 -19.59 9.76 16.46
CA MET A 128 -20.19 8.48 16.05
C MET A 128 -20.79 8.57 14.64
N THR A 129 -21.48 9.65 14.29
CA THR A 129 -21.97 9.86 12.91
C THR A 129 -20.84 9.96 11.89
N PHE A 130 -19.74 10.62 12.23
CA PHE A 130 -18.56 10.69 11.36
C PHE A 130 -17.97 9.29 11.11
N TYR A 131 -17.81 8.48 12.16
CA TYR A 131 -17.31 7.11 12.05
C TYR A 131 -18.20 6.21 11.20
N LEU A 132 -19.53 6.35 11.31
CA LEU A 132 -20.48 5.59 10.49
C LEU A 132 -20.38 5.96 9.00
N ILE A 133 -20.23 7.25 8.68
CA ILE A 133 -20.03 7.71 7.30
C ILE A 133 -18.71 7.18 6.76
N GLU A 134 -17.64 7.26 7.56
CA GLU A 134 -16.32 6.77 7.17
C GLU A 134 -16.33 5.25 6.91
N MET A 135 -16.95 4.47 7.80
CA MET A 135 -17.20 3.03 7.61
C MET A 135 -17.93 2.75 6.29
N GLY A 136 -19.00 3.50 6.01
CA GLY A 136 -19.75 3.37 4.77
C GLY A 136 -18.91 3.68 3.53
N LEU A 137 -18.08 4.74 3.58
CA LEU A 137 -17.19 5.12 2.49
C LEU A 137 -16.13 4.04 2.22
N ILE A 138 -15.51 3.50 3.27
CA ILE A 138 -14.51 2.44 3.13
C ILE A 138 -15.17 1.16 2.58
N GLY A 139 -16.34 0.78 3.09
CA GLY A 139 -17.10 -0.35 2.56
C GLY A 139 -17.44 -0.19 1.08
N PHE A 140 -17.87 1.00 0.67
CA PHE A 140 -18.11 1.33 -0.72
C PHE A 140 -16.84 1.23 -1.58
N LEU A 141 -15.71 1.80 -1.13
CA LEU A 141 -14.44 1.73 -1.85
C LEU A 141 -13.95 0.28 -2.03
N VAL A 142 -14.14 -0.58 -1.02
CA VAL A 142 -13.82 -2.02 -1.13
C VAL A 142 -14.61 -2.66 -2.27
N ILE A 143 -15.93 -2.39 -2.36
CA ILE A 143 -16.77 -2.91 -3.46
C ILE A 143 -16.27 -2.40 -4.82
N VAL A 144 -15.96 -1.11 -4.92
CA VAL A 144 -15.42 -0.51 -6.16
C VAL A 144 -14.11 -1.19 -6.58
N PHE A 145 -13.20 -1.44 -5.63
CA PHE A 145 -11.93 -2.11 -5.90
C PHE A 145 -12.12 -3.57 -6.33
N VAL A 146 -13.02 -4.30 -5.67
CA VAL A 146 -13.35 -5.68 -6.06
C VAL A 146 -13.91 -5.73 -7.48
N ILE A 147 -14.80 -4.79 -7.85
CA ILE A 147 -15.33 -4.67 -9.21
C ILE A 147 -14.20 -4.32 -10.21
N ALA A 148 -13.32 -3.38 -9.86
CA ALA A 148 -12.19 -3.00 -10.71
C ALA A 148 -11.26 -4.20 -10.99
N ILE A 149 -10.94 -4.98 -9.96
CA ILE A 149 -10.13 -6.20 -10.09
C ILE A 149 -10.87 -7.24 -10.94
N TYR A 150 -12.16 -7.44 -10.72
CA TYR A 150 -12.97 -8.37 -11.50
C TYR A 150 -12.96 -8.02 -12.99
N LEU A 151 -13.18 -6.74 -13.32
CA LEU A 151 -13.14 -6.25 -14.70
C LEU A 151 -11.74 -6.40 -15.31
N PHE A 152 -10.69 -6.04 -14.57
CA PHE A 152 -9.30 -6.16 -15.02
C PHE A 152 -8.93 -7.62 -15.34
N ARG A 153 -9.34 -8.57 -14.48
CA ARG A 153 -9.11 -10.01 -14.70
C ARG A 153 -9.91 -10.57 -15.87
N LYS A 154 -11.12 -10.05 -16.13
CA LYS A 154 -11.95 -10.46 -17.27
C LYS A 154 -11.33 -10.05 -18.61
N THR A 155 -10.82 -8.83 -18.70
CA THR A 155 -10.19 -8.31 -19.92
C THR A 155 -8.91 -9.05 -20.31
N ARG A 156 -8.21 -9.67 -19.35
CA ARG A 156 -6.99 -10.45 -19.61
C ARG A 156 -7.26 -11.91 -20.05
N ARG A 157 -8.50 -12.40 -19.92
CA ARG A 157 -8.91 -13.76 -20.35
C ARG A 157 -9.57 -13.80 -21.73
N GLY A 158 -9.88 -12.64 -22.33
CA GLY A 158 -10.39 -12.51 -23.69
C GLY A 158 -9.31 -11.98 -24.63
#